data_AF-A0A926ZHH4-F1
#
_entry.id   AF-A0A926ZHH4-F1
#
_cell.length_a   1.000
_cell.length_b   1.000
_cell.length_c   1.000
_cell.angle_alpha   90.00
_cell.angle_beta   90.00
_cell.angle_gamma   90.00
#
_symmetry.space_group_name_H-M   'P 1'
#
loop_
_entity.id
_entity.type
_entity.pdbx_description
1 polymer ?
#
loop_
_entity_poly.entity_id
_entity_poly.type
_entity_poly.pdbx_seq_one_letter_code
_entity_poly.pdbx_strand_id
1 'polypeptide(L)'
;MIIEDEELRDIFKTASEDHLQKLDDGLLYLEKHPDDQAKLEELLREAHSLKGDAGMLGVKDVATLSHQIEHILGSVKRGETILDRTISDRIYHGLDAIRQLVREAVTGEPPQVNTFYVLARMMGSEEKGEGEGTSGRAGERESESAEEGESGRAGERESGIIAEIITEKLEEQQKMSVMFPPQIG
;
A
#
# COMPACT_ATOMS: atom_id res chain seq x y z
N MET A 1 5.43 -12.62 2.16
CA MET A 1 6.19 -12.43 0.91
C MET A 1 7.35 -11.50 1.21
N ILE A 2 8.55 -11.78 0.70
CA ILE A 2 9.73 -10.92 0.87
C ILE A 2 10.11 -10.29 -0.48
N ILE A 3 10.59 -9.04 -0.49
CA ILE A 3 11.15 -8.41 -1.67
C ILE A 3 12.56 -8.96 -1.88
N GLU A 4 12.81 -9.65 -2.98
CA GLU A 4 14.08 -10.36 -3.23
C GLU A 4 15.27 -9.41 -3.38
N ASP A 5 15.09 -8.29 -4.08
CA ASP A 5 16.13 -7.29 -4.29
C ASP A 5 16.33 -6.43 -3.03
N GLU A 6 17.54 -6.45 -2.47
CA GLU A 6 17.90 -5.75 -1.23
C GLU A 6 17.78 -4.23 -1.37
N GLU A 7 18.12 -3.67 -2.53
CA GLU A 7 18.07 -2.22 -2.75
C GLU A 7 16.62 -1.75 -2.88
N LEU A 8 15.80 -2.47 -3.66
CA LEU A 8 14.36 -2.18 -3.76
C LEU A 8 13.66 -2.32 -2.41
N ARG A 9 14.12 -3.25 -1.57
CA ARG A 9 13.59 -3.46 -0.22
C ARG A 9 13.87 -2.28 0.70
N ASP A 10 15.09 -1.76 0.70
CA ASP A 10 15.46 -0.60 1.53
C ASP A 10 14.75 0.67 1.07
N ILE A 11 14.63 0.85 -0.25
CA ILE A 11 13.86 1.94 -0.85
C ILE A 11 12.38 1.82 -0.45
N PHE A 12 11.78 0.64 -0.63
CA PHE A 12 10.38 0.40 -0.28
C PHE A 12 10.09 0.64 1.19
N LYS A 13 10.99 0.17 2.07
CA LYS A 13 10.89 0.41 3.52
C LYS A 13 10.85 1.91 3.81
N THR A 14 11.81 2.65 3.29
CA THR A 14 11.96 4.09 3.56
C THR A 14 10.79 4.89 2.99
N ALA A 15 10.39 4.61 1.75
CA ALA A 15 9.24 5.27 1.11
C ALA A 15 7.93 4.95 1.85
N SER A 16 7.72 3.69 2.24
CA SER A 16 6.53 3.28 3.00
C SER A 16 6.47 3.96 4.37
N GLU A 17 7.60 4.03 5.10
CA GLU A 17 7.67 4.71 6.39
C GLU A 17 7.34 6.21 6.27
N ASP A 18 7.83 6.89 5.22
CA ASP A 18 7.53 8.30 4.95
C ASP A 18 6.04 8.52 4.63
N HIS A 19 5.47 7.72 3.73
CA HIS A 19 4.04 7.79 3.41
C HIS A 19 3.16 7.55 4.65
N LEU A 20 3.48 6.52 5.44
CA LEU A 20 2.73 6.18 6.66
C LEU A 20 2.80 7.30 7.70
N GLN A 21 3.96 7.94 7.86
CA GLN A 21 4.14 9.06 8.79
C GLN A 21 3.30 10.27 8.35
N LYS A 22 3.34 10.63 7.07
CA LYS A 22 2.52 11.74 6.53
C LYS A 22 1.02 11.47 6.64
N LEU A 23 0.62 10.21 6.43
CA LEU A 23 -0.76 9.77 6.63
C LEU A 23 -1.20 9.93 8.09
N ASP A 24 -0.39 9.48 9.07
CA ASP A 24 -0.70 9.67 10.49
C ASP A 24 -0.84 11.15 10.86
N ASP A 25 0.16 11.96 10.49
CA ASP A 25 0.22 13.37 10.86
C ASP A 25 -0.92 14.17 10.22
N GLY A 26 -1.21 13.90 8.95
CA GLY A 26 -2.31 14.54 8.26
C GLY A 26 -3.68 14.09 8.79
N LEU A 27 -3.84 12.82 9.15
CA LEU A 27 -5.10 12.33 9.73
C LEU A 27 -5.33 12.98 11.11
N LEU A 28 -4.30 13.06 11.95
CA LEU A 28 -4.35 13.73 13.24
C LEU A 28 -4.68 15.23 13.12
N TYR A 29 -4.15 15.90 12.09
CA TYR A 29 -4.53 17.28 11.79
C TYR A 29 -6.02 17.39 11.43
N LEU A 30 -6.52 16.49 10.57
CA LEU A 30 -7.90 16.50 10.12
C LEU A 30 -8.90 16.18 11.24
N GLU A 31 -8.50 15.52 12.33
CA GLU A 31 -9.37 15.37 13.52
C GLU A 31 -9.79 16.73 14.11
N LYS A 32 -8.95 17.76 13.96
CA LYS A 32 -9.23 19.13 14.41
C LYS A 32 -9.75 20.03 13.29
N HIS A 33 -9.46 19.67 12.04
CA HIS A 33 -9.77 20.45 10.85
C HIS A 33 -10.41 19.56 9.76
N PRO A 34 -11.57 18.94 10.01
CA PRO A 34 -12.11 17.88 9.15
C PRO A 34 -12.49 18.34 7.75
N ASP A 35 -12.73 19.64 7.57
CA ASP A 35 -13.13 20.24 6.29
C ASP A 35 -11.94 20.77 5.46
N ASP A 36 -10.70 20.58 5.91
CA ASP A 36 -9.51 21.05 5.19
C ASP A 36 -9.26 20.21 3.92
N GLN A 37 -9.82 20.70 2.81
CA GLN A 37 -9.72 20.06 1.49
C GLN A 37 -8.29 19.94 0.98
N ALA A 38 -7.40 20.86 1.33
CA ALA A 38 -6.02 20.81 0.90
C ALA A 38 -5.28 19.66 1.59
N LYS A 39 -5.52 19.47 2.89
CA LYS A 39 -4.95 18.35 3.63
C LYS A 39 -5.54 17.01 3.20
N LEU A 40 -6.84 16.92 2.93
CA LEU A 40 -7.46 15.70 2.37
C LEU A 40 -6.86 15.31 1.02
N GLU A 41 -6.61 16.29 0.15
CA GLU A 41 -5.97 16.06 -1.14
C GLU A 41 -4.52 15.58 -1.01
N GLU A 42 -3.77 16.12 -0.03
CA GLU A 42 -2.42 15.64 0.29
C GLU A 42 -2.45 14.17 0.73
N LEU A 43 -3.31 13.80 1.68
CA LEU A 43 -3.40 12.42 2.16
C LEU A 43 -3.84 11.43 1.07
N LEU A 44 -4.72 11.85 0.15
CA LEU A 44 -5.09 11.04 -1.00
C LEU A 44 -3.90 10.71 -1.90
N ARG A 45 -3.01 11.69 -2.14
CA ARG A 45 -1.79 11.46 -2.90
C ARG A 45 -0.85 10.50 -2.17
N GLU A 46 -0.65 10.68 -0.87
CA GLU A 46 0.20 9.79 -0.07
C GLU A 46 -0.32 8.34 -0.10
N ALA A 47 -1.63 8.13 0.07
CA ALA A 47 -2.25 6.81 -0.03
C ALA A 47 -2.13 6.21 -1.44
N HIS A 48 -2.30 7.04 -2.48
CA HIS A 48 -2.17 6.61 -3.87
C HIS A 48 -0.72 6.23 -4.23
N SER A 49 0.27 7.01 -3.79
CA SER A 49 1.69 6.70 -3.98
C SER A 49 2.08 5.42 -3.24
N LEU A 50 1.66 5.26 -1.98
CA LEU A 50 1.90 4.02 -1.22
C LEU A 50 1.29 2.78 -1.90
N LYS A 51 0.09 2.91 -2.47
CA LYS A 51 -0.54 1.86 -3.28
C LYS A 51 0.30 1.54 -4.53
N GLY A 52 0.76 2.56 -5.25
CA GLY A 52 1.60 2.41 -6.44
C GLY A 52 2.90 1.68 -6.12
N ASP A 53 3.65 2.20 -5.14
CA ASP A 53 4.92 1.64 -4.67
C ASP A 53 4.79 0.15 -4.28
N ALA A 54 3.73 -0.19 -3.54
CA ALA A 54 3.44 -1.58 -3.18
C ALA A 54 3.03 -2.44 -4.39
N GLY A 55 2.24 -1.88 -5.30
CA GLY A 55 1.80 -2.55 -6.53
C GLY A 55 2.97 -2.92 -7.44
N MET A 56 3.90 -1.98 -7.64
CA MET A 56 5.11 -2.18 -8.46
C MET A 56 5.98 -3.33 -7.95
N LEU A 57 6.08 -3.47 -6.63
CA LEU A 57 6.89 -4.52 -5.99
C LEU A 57 6.10 -5.79 -5.66
N GLY A 58 4.84 -5.87 -6.07
CA GLY A 58 4.00 -7.06 -5.89
C GLY A 58 3.54 -7.29 -4.44
N VAL A 59 3.64 -6.30 -3.56
CA VAL A 59 3.16 -6.35 -2.17
C VAL A 59 1.65 -6.11 -2.14
N LYS A 60 0.90 -7.09 -2.65
CA LYS A 60 -0.55 -6.99 -2.95
C LYS A 60 -1.40 -6.60 -1.74
N ASP A 61 -1.05 -7.09 -0.56
CA ASP A 61 -1.82 -6.83 0.65
C ASP A 61 -1.70 -5.36 1.08
N VAL A 62 -0.49 -4.77 0.98
CA VAL A 62 -0.30 -3.33 1.20
C VAL A 62 -1.07 -2.53 0.16
N ALA A 63 -0.96 -2.87 -1.12
CA ALA A 63 -1.70 -2.18 -2.18
C ALA A 63 -3.22 -2.22 -1.95
N THR A 64 -3.74 -3.35 -1.47
CA THR A 64 -5.18 -3.53 -1.17
C THR A 64 -5.64 -2.62 -0.03
N LEU A 65 -4.89 -2.58 1.08
CA LEU A 65 -5.25 -1.75 2.22
C LEU A 65 -5.08 -0.26 1.93
N SER A 66 -4.02 0.14 1.22
CA SER A 66 -3.80 1.53 0.80
C SER A 66 -4.91 2.02 -0.13
N HIS A 67 -5.38 1.17 -1.03
CA HIS A 67 -6.55 1.49 -1.87
C HIS A 67 -7.82 1.70 -1.05
N GLN A 68 -8.04 0.90 0.00
CA GLN A 68 -9.20 1.11 0.88
C GLN A 68 -9.08 2.43 1.66
N ILE A 69 -7.88 2.84 2.08
CA ILE A 69 -7.65 4.16 2.69
C ILE A 69 -7.97 5.27 1.69
N GLU A 70 -7.46 5.18 0.46
CA GLU A 70 -7.74 6.12 -0.63
C GLU A 70 -9.26 6.24 -0.88
N HIS A 71 -9.98 5.12 -0.88
CA HIS A 71 -11.43 5.10 -1.06
C HIS A 71 -12.18 5.82 0.08
N ILE A 72 -11.80 5.58 1.34
CA ILE A 72 -12.41 6.24 2.50
C ILE A 72 -12.14 7.75 2.45
N LEU A 73 -10.87 8.16 2.27
CA LEU A 73 -10.50 9.58 2.17
C LEU A 73 -11.18 10.28 0.99
N GLY A 74 -11.33 9.59 -0.14
CA GLY A 74 -12.04 10.11 -1.29
C GLY A 74 -13.52 10.36 -1.02
N SER A 75 -14.16 9.48 -0.25
CA SER A 75 -15.56 9.63 0.17
C SER A 75 -15.74 10.80 1.13
N VAL A 76 -14.78 10.99 2.05
CA VAL A 76 -14.73 12.18 2.92
C VAL A 76 -14.60 13.46 2.11
N LYS A 77 -13.65 13.50 1.17
CA LYS A 77 -13.42 14.67 0.31
C LYS A 77 -14.65 15.05 -0.52
N ARG A 78 -15.43 14.07 -1.01
CA ARG A 78 -16.69 14.31 -1.74
C ARG A 78 -17.86 14.71 -0.83
N GLY A 79 -17.69 14.69 0.49
CA GLY A 79 -18.75 14.97 1.45
C GLY A 79 -19.77 13.83 1.61
N GLU A 80 -19.44 12.63 1.14
CA GLU A 80 -20.29 11.44 1.24
C GLU A 80 -20.18 10.78 2.63
N THR A 81 -19.10 11.05 3.35
CA THR A 81 -18.82 10.52 4.69
C THR A 81 -18.17 11.61 5.54
N ILE A 82 -18.52 11.66 6.83
CA ILE A 82 -17.89 12.58 7.78
C ILE A 82 -16.67 11.88 8.38
N LEU A 83 -15.52 12.56 8.40
CA LEU A 83 -14.35 12.08 9.11
C LEU A 83 -14.56 12.26 10.62
N ASP A 84 -15.22 11.29 11.23
CA ASP A 84 -15.37 11.18 12.67
C ASP A 84 -14.39 10.17 13.27
N ARG A 85 -14.43 10.02 14.60
CA ARG A 85 -13.58 9.07 15.31
C ARG A 85 -13.70 7.64 14.79
N THR A 86 -14.90 7.20 14.39
CA THR A 86 -15.13 5.84 13.89
C THR A 86 -14.40 5.63 12.56
N ILE A 87 -14.47 6.61 11.67
CA ILE A 87 -13.76 6.57 10.38
C ILE A 87 -12.25 6.69 10.58
N SER A 88 -11.78 7.58 11.46
CA SER A 88 -10.35 7.67 11.80
C SER A 88 -9.83 6.36 12.37
N ASP A 89 -10.54 5.73 13.31
CA ASP A 89 -10.15 4.45 13.91
C ASP A 89 -10.03 3.33 12.85
N ARG A 90 -10.90 3.34 11.82
CA ARG A 90 -10.81 2.41 10.69
C ARG A 90 -9.57 2.64 9.84
N ILE A 91 -9.25 3.90 9.55
CA ILE A 91 -8.05 4.25 8.77
C ILE A 91 -6.79 3.86 9.56
N TYR A 92 -6.70 4.22 10.84
CA TYR A 92 -5.57 3.86 11.70
C TYR A 92 -5.36 2.35 11.79
N HIS A 93 -6.45 1.58 11.89
CA HIS A 93 -6.36 0.12 11.84
C HIS A 93 -5.75 -0.40 10.53
N GLY A 94 -6.09 0.23 9.40
CA GLY A 94 -5.47 -0.06 8.10
C GLY A 94 -3.98 0.29 8.09
N LEU A 95 -3.60 1.47 8.58
CA LEU A 95 -2.20 1.92 8.66
C LEU A 95 -1.34 0.98 9.52
N ASP A 96 -1.85 0.52 10.66
CA ASP A 96 -1.15 -0.43 11.53
C ASP A 96 -0.94 -1.79 10.87
N ALA A 97 -1.92 -2.27 10.10
CA ALA A 97 -1.77 -3.49 9.33
C ALA A 97 -0.76 -3.31 8.19
N ILE A 98 -0.78 -2.16 7.49
CA ILE A 98 0.21 -1.85 6.46
C ILE A 98 1.63 -1.85 7.04
N ARG A 99 1.87 -1.26 8.22
CA ARG A 99 3.18 -1.31 8.90
C ARG A 99 3.68 -2.74 9.08
N GLN A 100 2.81 -3.66 9.46
CA GLN A 100 3.17 -5.06 9.65
C GLN A 100 3.46 -5.77 8.33
N LEU A 101 2.69 -5.48 7.27
CA LEU A 101 2.89 -6.04 5.94
C LEU A 101 4.16 -5.49 5.26
N VAL A 102 4.49 -4.22 5.47
CA VAL A 102 5.77 -3.62 5.04
C VAL A 102 6.92 -4.31 5.76
N ARG A 103 6.79 -4.55 7.07
CA ARG A 103 7.79 -5.30 7.84
C ARG A 103 7.98 -6.71 7.27
N GLU A 104 6.90 -7.42 6.94
CA GLU A 104 6.97 -8.74 6.28
C GLU A 104 7.72 -8.64 4.95
N ALA A 105 7.38 -7.67 4.09
CA ALA A 105 8.02 -7.47 2.80
C ALA A 105 9.53 -7.24 2.90
N VAL A 106 9.98 -6.65 4.01
CA VAL A 106 11.39 -6.33 4.28
C VAL A 106 12.12 -7.48 4.99
N THR A 107 11.54 -8.08 6.01
CA THR A 107 12.24 -9.06 6.86
C THR A 107 11.95 -10.51 6.49
N GLY A 108 10.86 -10.75 5.74
CA GLY A 108 10.31 -12.08 5.50
C GLY A 108 9.61 -12.69 6.73
N GLU A 109 9.53 -11.97 7.85
CA GLU A 109 8.79 -12.45 9.03
C GLU A 109 7.29 -12.36 8.79
N PRO A 110 6.52 -13.42 9.08
CA PRO A 110 5.09 -13.43 8.82
C PRO A 110 4.38 -12.35 9.65
N PRO A 111 3.41 -11.64 9.04
CA PRO A 111 2.68 -10.59 9.70
C PRO A 111 1.75 -11.23 10.72
N GLN A 112 1.44 -10.49 11.80
CA GLN A 112 0.47 -10.94 12.80
C GLN A 112 -0.94 -10.40 12.50
N VAL A 113 -1.19 -10.04 11.24
CA VAL A 113 -2.45 -9.51 10.74
C VAL A 113 -3.00 -10.37 9.62
N ASN A 114 -4.32 -10.41 9.55
CA ASN A 114 -5.05 -11.01 8.44
C ASN A 114 -5.67 -9.89 7.60
N THR A 115 -5.19 -9.73 6.38
CA THR A 115 -5.60 -8.66 5.46
C THR A 115 -7.10 -8.64 5.21
N PHE A 116 -7.76 -9.81 5.15
CA PHE A 116 -9.20 -9.90 4.96
C PHE A 116 -9.98 -9.30 6.15
N TYR A 117 -9.63 -9.65 7.38
CA TYR A 117 -10.29 -9.10 8.57
C TYR A 117 -10.04 -7.60 8.74
N VAL A 118 -8.82 -7.15 8.44
CA VAL A 118 -8.48 -5.72 8.43
C VAL A 118 -9.35 -4.98 7.42
N LEU A 119 -9.45 -5.48 6.18
CA LEU A 119 -10.25 -4.87 5.13
C LEU A 119 -11.74 -4.86 5.52
N ALA A 120 -12.28 -5.95 6.05
CA ALA A 120 -13.65 -6.03 6.53
C ALA A 120 -13.96 -4.99 7.61
N ARG A 121 -13.04 -4.80 8.57
CA ARG A 121 -13.15 -3.78 9.61
C ARG A 121 -13.11 -2.37 9.04
N MET A 122 -12.24 -2.10 8.07
CA MET A 122 -12.17 -0.81 7.37
C MET A 122 -13.45 -0.49 6.60
N MET A 123 -14.09 -1.51 6.00
CA MET A 123 -15.40 -1.38 5.35
C MET A 123 -16.57 -1.26 6.34
N GLY A 124 -16.31 -1.46 7.64
CA GLY A 124 -17.28 -1.26 8.71
C GLY A 124 -18.01 -2.49 9.20
N SER A 125 -17.49 -3.67 8.90
CA SER A 125 -17.92 -4.88 9.58
C SER A 125 -17.32 -4.89 10.98
N GLU A 126 -18.15 -4.93 12.01
CA GLU A 126 -17.68 -5.13 13.38
C GLU A 126 -17.46 -6.63 13.62
N GLU A 127 -16.24 -7.01 13.98
CA GLU A 127 -16.02 -8.28 14.66
C GLU A 127 -16.61 -8.17 16.08
N LYS A 128 -17.59 -9.01 16.39
CA LYS A 128 -17.77 -9.43 17.79
C LYS A 128 -16.50 -10.21 18.14
N GLY A 129 -15.63 -9.60 18.94
CA GLY A 129 -14.35 -10.19 19.29
C GLY A 129 -14.51 -11.58 19.90
N GLU A 130 -13.80 -12.55 19.34
CA GLU A 130 -13.40 -13.77 20.04
C GLU A 130 -11.90 -13.93 19.82
N GLY A 131 -11.15 -13.77 20.92
CA GLY A 131 -9.77 -14.20 20.99
C GLY A 131 -9.67 -15.72 21.16
N GLU A 132 -8.43 -16.18 21.10
CA GLU A 132 -7.92 -17.53 21.35
C GLU A 132 -7.81 -18.44 20.12
N GLY A 133 -6.55 -18.67 19.74
CA GLY A 133 -6.18 -19.54 18.65
C GLY A 133 -6.43 -21.01 18.94
N THR A 134 -6.59 -21.76 17.85
CA THR A 134 -6.18 -23.16 17.82
C THR A 134 -5.54 -23.49 16.48
N SER A 135 -4.32 -24.01 16.59
CA SER A 135 -3.65 -24.88 15.63
C SER A 135 -4.60 -25.96 15.10
N GLY A 136 -4.64 -26.17 13.78
CA GLY A 136 -5.42 -27.25 13.17
C GLY A 136 -5.24 -27.32 11.65
N ARG A 137 -4.35 -28.21 11.23
CA ARG A 137 -3.79 -28.39 9.89
C ARG A 137 -4.73 -29.10 8.89
N ALA A 138 -4.62 -28.64 7.64
CA ALA A 138 -4.74 -29.31 6.33
C ALA A 138 -6.07 -29.91 5.86
N GLY A 139 -6.38 -29.59 4.59
CA GLY A 139 -7.32 -30.30 3.73
C GLY A 139 -7.43 -29.60 2.37
N GLU A 140 -6.50 -29.91 1.47
CA GLU A 140 -6.50 -29.52 0.05
C GLU A 140 -7.83 -29.87 -0.65
N ARG A 141 -8.24 -29.01 -1.60
CA ARG A 141 -8.64 -29.44 -2.96
C ARG A 141 -8.76 -28.26 -3.92
N GLU A 142 -8.08 -28.43 -5.03
CA GLU A 142 -8.09 -27.62 -6.25
C GLU A 142 -9.44 -27.73 -6.99
N SER A 143 -9.84 -26.65 -7.68
CA SER A 143 -10.04 -26.68 -9.14
C SER A 143 -10.40 -25.28 -9.68
N GLU A 144 -9.62 -24.86 -10.69
CA GLU A 144 -9.95 -24.03 -11.87
C GLU A 144 -11.45 -23.74 -12.13
N SER A 145 -11.87 -22.64 -12.76
CA SER A 145 -11.25 -21.72 -13.71
C SER A 145 -12.19 -20.53 -13.96
N ALA A 146 -11.68 -19.38 -14.40
CA ALA A 146 -12.18 -18.60 -15.55
C ALA A 146 -11.51 -17.22 -15.60
N GLU A 147 -10.79 -17.01 -16.70
CA GLU A 147 -10.37 -15.71 -17.24
C GLU A 147 -11.59 -14.83 -17.55
N GLU A 148 -11.43 -13.51 -17.42
CA GLU A 148 -11.55 -12.52 -18.51
C GLU A 148 -11.64 -11.11 -17.91
N GLY A 149 -10.93 -10.16 -18.53
CA GLY A 149 -11.25 -8.74 -18.33
C GLY A 149 -10.11 -7.75 -18.38
N GLU A 150 -9.19 -7.87 -19.35
CA GLU A 150 -8.31 -6.77 -19.73
C GLU A 150 -9.15 -5.67 -20.41
N SER A 151 -9.24 -4.49 -19.79
CA SER A 151 -9.63 -3.26 -20.49
C SER A 151 -8.95 -2.08 -19.84
N GLY A 152 -8.03 -1.50 -20.61
CA GLY A 152 -7.02 -0.59 -20.09
C GLY A 152 -7.53 0.79 -19.70
N ARG A 153 -6.64 1.47 -18.98
CA ARG A 153 -6.41 2.90 -19.22
C ARG A 153 -4.92 3.17 -19.14
N ALA A 154 -4.35 3.38 -20.31
CA ALA A 154 -3.07 4.04 -20.47
C ALA A 154 -3.15 5.44 -19.84
N GLY A 155 -2.10 5.81 -19.11
CA GLY A 155 -1.75 7.21 -18.88
C GLY A 155 -2.10 7.79 -17.52
N GLU A 156 -1.79 7.08 -16.43
CA GLU A 156 -1.42 7.77 -15.19
C GLU A 156 0.05 7.45 -14.97
N ARG A 157 0.91 8.47 -15.08
CA ARG A 157 2.31 8.34 -14.69
C ARG A 157 2.29 8.02 -13.20
N GLU A 158 2.67 6.80 -12.82
CA GLU A 158 2.84 6.43 -11.42
C GLU A 158 3.83 7.44 -10.81
N SER A 159 3.31 8.40 -10.05
CA SER A 159 4.09 9.43 -9.37
C SER A 159 4.50 8.93 -7.98
N GLY A 160 4.91 7.66 -7.91
CA GLY A 160 5.47 7.03 -6.73
C GLY A 160 6.96 7.33 -6.64
N ILE A 161 7.47 7.47 -5.42
CA ILE A 161 8.90 7.68 -5.17
C ILE A 161 9.72 6.54 -5.82
N ILE A 162 9.17 5.32 -5.80
CA ILE A 162 9.81 4.14 -6.38
C ILE A 162 9.84 4.19 -7.92
N ALA A 163 8.79 4.70 -8.56
CA ALA A 163 8.75 4.85 -10.02
C ALA A 163 9.79 5.85 -10.54
N GLU A 164 9.98 6.97 -9.81
CA GLU A 164 10.99 7.98 -10.15
C GLU A 164 12.41 7.40 -10.02
N ILE A 165 12.69 6.69 -8.92
CA ILE A 165 13.99 6.05 -8.68
C ILE A 165 14.29 4.93 -9.70
N ILE A 166 13.30 4.09 -10.03
CA ILE A 166 13.46 3.04 -11.06
C ILE A 166 13.78 3.69 -12.42
N THR A 167 13.13 4.79 -12.75
CA THR A 167 13.37 5.52 -13.99
C THR A 167 14.80 6.07 -14.03
N GLU A 168 15.28 6.71 -12.96
CA GLU A 168 16.66 7.20 -12.85
C GLU A 168 17.69 6.07 -13.00
N LYS A 169 17.48 4.93 -12.34
CA LYS A 169 18.36 3.76 -12.45
C LYS A 169 18.44 3.19 -13.88
N LEU A 170 17.30 3.11 -14.57
CA LEU A 170 17.27 2.64 -15.95
C LEU A 170 18.06 3.58 -16.88
N GLU A 171 17.97 4.89 -16.65
CA GLU A 171 18.78 5.87 -17.39
C GLU A 171 20.28 5.73 -17.09
N GLU A 172 20.67 5.46 -15.84
CA GLU A 172 22.08 5.22 -15.47
C GLU A 172 22.65 3.94 -16.10
N GLN A 173 21.89 2.83 -16.08
CA GLN A 173 22.28 1.57 -16.72
C GLN A 173 22.46 1.76 -18.23
N GLN A 174 21.56 2.50 -18.86
CA GLN A 174 21.64 2.81 -20.29
C GLN A 174 22.86 3.71 -20.60
N LYS A 175 23.16 4.71 -19.75
CA LYS A 175 24.37 5.55 -19.87
C LYS A 175 25.66 4.73 -19.73
N MET A 176 25.73 3.80 -18.77
CA MET A 176 26.90 2.92 -18.61
C MET A 176 27.09 1.97 -19.80
N SER A 177 26.00 1.40 -20.33
CA SER A 177 26.05 0.52 -21.51
C SER A 177 26.52 1.24 -22.78
N VAL A 178 26.26 2.55 -22.90
CA VAL A 178 26.72 3.37 -24.04
C VAL A 178 28.16 3.85 -23.83
N MET A 179 28.58 4.07 -22.58
CA MET A 179 29.91 4.56 -22.23
C MET A 179 31.00 3.46 -22.28
N PHE A 180 30.63 2.20 -22.08
CA PHE A 180 31.52 1.04 -22.20
C PHE A 180 30.98 0.02 -23.20
N PRO A 181 31.11 0.27 -24.52
CA PRO A 181 30.75 -0.72 -25.51
C PRO A 181 31.61 -1.99 -25.33
N PRO A 182 31.05 -3.20 -25.57
CA PRO A 182 31.83 -4.42 -25.48
C PRO A 182 33.03 -4.34 -26.43
N GLN A 183 34.23 -4.52 -25.89
CA GLN A 183 35.46 -4.63 -26.68
C GLN A 183 35.38 -5.98 -27.41
N ILE A 184 34.92 -5.93 -28.67
CA ILE A 184 34.86 -7.08 -29.55
C ILE A 184 36.30 -7.53 -29.80
N GLY A 185 36.68 -8.67 -29.20
CA GLY A 185 37.94 -9.38 -29.44
C GLY A 185 37.80 -10.44 -30.51
#